data_AF-A0A6M0AGU6-F1
#
_entry.id   AF-A0A6M0AGU6-F1
#
_cell.length_a   1.000
_cell.length_b   1.000
_cell.length_c   1.000
_cell.angle_alpha   90.00
_cell.angle_beta   90.00
_cell.angle_gamma   90.00
#
_symmetry.space_group_name_H-M   'P 1'
#
loop_
_entity.id
_entity.type
_entity.pdbx_description
1 polymer ?
#
loop_
_entity_poly.entity_id
_entity_poly.type
_entity_poly.pdbx_seq_one_letter_code
_entity_poly.pdbx_strand_id
1 'polypeptide(L)'
;MKNSHVIPPGKIGDTLSKNRQRLQDMDIDQYAIQQAPIFRKIIQRYSKIEDQLFKLFRYEDIVFNKRQWVADIISFLELELEDSKIEQIAKKHDIFPTKENPASHIRKVTPGDYKEKLQPATIGQLNECFKTILIKYGYEN
;
A
#
# COMPACT_ATOMS: atom_id res chain seq x y z
N MET A 1 -1.62 17.71 -18.22
CA MET A 1 -2.21 16.47 -17.69
C MET A 1 -3.60 16.75 -17.10
N LYS A 2 -4.64 16.62 -17.92
CA LYS A 2 -6.02 16.35 -17.46
C LYS A 2 -6.09 14.83 -17.29
N ASN A 3 -6.67 14.33 -16.22
CA ASN A 3 -7.19 12.95 -16.02
C ASN A 3 -6.88 12.48 -14.61
N SER A 4 -7.71 12.88 -13.65
CA SER A 4 -8.28 11.88 -12.76
C SER A 4 -9.57 12.41 -12.14
N HIS A 5 -9.62 13.67 -11.68
CA HIS A 5 -10.86 14.26 -11.18
C HIS A 5 -10.93 15.78 -11.39
N VAL A 6 -12.13 16.30 -11.68
CA VAL A 6 -12.42 17.74 -11.69
C VAL A 6 -12.42 18.22 -10.23
N ILE A 7 -11.78 19.35 -9.95
CA ILE A 7 -11.82 19.96 -8.62
C ILE A 7 -13.26 20.44 -8.40
N PRO A 8 -13.95 19.99 -7.34
CA PRO A 8 -15.33 20.41 -7.07
C PRO A 8 -15.36 21.92 -6.80
N PRO A 9 -16.41 22.66 -7.19
CA PRO A 9 -16.52 24.08 -6.87
C PRO A 9 -16.72 24.32 -5.35
N GLY A 10 -16.42 25.54 -4.88
CA GLY A 10 -16.63 25.96 -3.50
C GLY A 10 -15.44 25.68 -2.57
N LYS A 11 -15.65 25.88 -1.25
CA LYS A 11 -14.57 25.85 -0.24
C LYS A 11 -13.72 24.57 -0.24
N ILE A 12 -14.34 23.43 -0.56
CA ILE A 12 -13.65 22.14 -0.69
C ILE A 12 -12.68 22.18 -1.88
N GLY A 13 -13.13 22.71 -3.02
CA GLY A 13 -12.30 22.94 -4.20
C GLY A 13 -11.13 23.86 -3.96
N ASP A 14 -11.36 24.96 -3.25
CA ASP A 14 -10.31 25.92 -2.89
C ASP A 14 -9.24 25.26 -2.03
N THR A 15 -9.67 24.44 -1.06
CA THR A 15 -8.77 23.69 -0.18
C THR A 15 -7.94 22.66 -0.96
N LEU A 16 -8.58 21.90 -1.85
CA LEU A 16 -7.89 20.93 -2.70
C LEU A 16 -6.91 21.60 -3.66
N SER A 17 -7.26 22.77 -4.21
CA SER A 17 -6.40 23.54 -5.11
C SER A 17 -5.16 24.07 -4.39
N LYS A 18 -5.34 24.66 -3.20
CA LYS A 18 -4.22 25.14 -2.36
C LYS A 18 -3.29 24.00 -1.95
N ASN A 19 -3.86 22.86 -1.55
CA ASN A 19 -3.07 21.67 -1.22
C ASN A 19 -2.30 21.15 -2.44
N ARG A 20 -2.92 21.14 -3.63
CA ARG A 20 -2.23 20.75 -4.86
C ARG A 20 -1.04 21.67 -5.17
N GLN A 21 -1.23 22.99 -5.10
CA GLN A 21 -0.15 23.95 -5.32
C GLN A 21 0.99 23.73 -4.33
N ARG A 22 0.68 23.62 -3.03
CA ARG A 22 1.68 23.34 -1.99
C ARG A 22 2.48 22.06 -2.25
N LEU A 23 1.84 21.02 -2.78
CA LEU A 23 2.51 19.74 -3.08
C LEU A 23 3.31 19.76 -4.38
N GLN A 24 3.04 20.67 -5.32
CA GLN A 24 3.82 20.80 -6.55
C GLN A 24 5.24 21.30 -6.28
N ASP A 25 5.40 22.14 -5.27
CA ASP A 25 6.69 22.75 -4.90
C ASP A 25 7.40 21.98 -3.77
N MET A 26 6.81 20.89 -3.27
CA MET A 26 7.35 20.09 -2.17
C MET A 26 8.18 18.92 -2.70
N ASP A 27 9.37 18.76 -2.15
CA ASP A 27 10.21 17.61 -2.42
C ASP A 27 9.57 16.30 -1.89
N ILE A 28 9.76 15.19 -2.62
CA ILE A 28 9.13 13.90 -2.29
C ILE A 28 9.61 13.35 -0.94
N ASP A 29 10.88 13.56 -0.58
CA ASP A 29 11.43 13.12 0.69
C ASP A 29 10.80 13.92 1.84
N GLN A 30 10.69 15.24 1.68
CA GLN A 30 10.02 16.10 2.66
C GLN A 30 8.56 15.67 2.85
N TYR A 31 7.86 15.38 1.75
CA TYR A 31 6.49 14.90 1.80
C TYR A 31 6.39 13.57 2.57
N ALA A 32 7.24 12.59 2.24
CA ALA A 32 7.22 11.28 2.88
C ALA A 32 7.41 11.37 4.40
N ILE A 33 8.38 12.18 4.86
CA ILE A 33 8.62 12.40 6.29
C ILE A 33 7.43 13.07 6.97
N GLN A 34 6.83 14.10 6.36
CA GLN A 34 5.66 14.77 6.92
C GLN A 34 4.44 13.84 7.06
N GLN A 35 4.27 12.90 6.13
CA GLN A 35 3.15 11.96 6.17
C GLN A 35 3.37 10.77 7.11
N ALA A 36 4.62 10.40 7.39
CA ALA A 36 4.96 9.19 8.13
C ALA A 36 4.21 9.03 9.48
N PRO A 37 4.10 10.06 10.35
CA PRO A 37 3.37 9.92 11.61
C PRO A 37 1.88 9.63 11.45
N ILE A 38 1.27 10.13 10.36
CA ILE A 38 -0.16 9.90 10.06
C ILE A 38 -0.35 8.42 9.70
N PHE A 39 0.44 7.91 8.75
CA PHE A 39 0.37 6.51 8.34
C PHE A 39 0.72 5.54 9.47
N ARG A 40 1.72 5.87 10.30
CA ARG A 40 2.05 5.10 11.50
C ARG A 40 0.84 4.94 12.42
N LYS A 41 0.12 6.03 12.70
CA LYS A 41 -1.09 6.00 13.54
C LYS A 41 -2.20 5.16 12.91
N ILE A 42 -2.39 5.24 11.59
CA ILE A 42 -3.39 4.45 10.87
C ILE A 42 -3.09 2.95 11.01
N ILE A 43 -1.85 2.54 10.69
CA ILE A 43 -1.46 1.13 10.79
C ILE A 43 -1.56 0.64 12.23
N GLN A 44 -1.11 1.44 13.20
CA GLN A 44 -1.23 1.10 14.62
C GLN A 44 -2.68 0.87 15.06
N ARG A 45 -3.65 1.64 14.53
CA ARG A 45 -5.07 1.44 14.84
C ARG A 45 -5.58 0.11 14.31
N TYR A 46 -5.30 -0.21 13.04
CA TYR A 46 -5.70 -1.49 12.46
C TYR A 46 -5.03 -2.68 13.16
N SER A 47 -3.76 -2.54 13.51
CA SER A 47 -2.98 -3.59 14.17
C SER A 47 -3.51 -3.98 15.56
N LYS A 48 -4.34 -3.12 16.18
CA LYS A 48 -4.95 -3.33 17.51
C LYS A 48 -6.30 -4.04 17.45
N ILE A 49 -6.95 -4.00 16.29
CA ILE A 49 -8.24 -4.68 16.04
C ILE A 49 -8.04 -5.92 15.20
N GLU A 50 -6.79 -6.32 14.96
CA GLU A 50 -6.46 -7.59 14.33
C GLU A 50 -6.81 -8.72 15.31
N ASP A 51 -7.82 -9.50 14.95
CA ASP A 51 -8.44 -10.53 15.77
C ASP A 51 -9.11 -11.59 14.88
N GLN A 52 -10.07 -12.34 15.43
CA GLN A 52 -10.81 -13.38 14.71
C GLN A 52 -11.75 -12.83 13.63
N LEU A 53 -12.10 -11.55 13.65
CA LEU A 53 -13.03 -10.90 12.72
C LEU A 53 -12.34 -9.93 11.76
N PHE A 54 -11.09 -9.55 12.03
CA PHE A 54 -10.30 -8.72 11.14
C PHE A 54 -8.85 -9.22 10.99
N LYS A 55 -8.44 -9.46 9.73
CA LYS A 55 -7.10 -9.91 9.38
C LYS A 55 -6.37 -8.90 8.49
N LEU A 56 -5.12 -8.63 8.82
CA LEU A 56 -4.23 -7.81 8.00
C LEU A 56 -3.32 -8.68 7.15
N PHE A 57 -3.12 -8.27 5.90
CA PHE A 57 -2.22 -8.93 4.97
C PHE A 57 -1.18 -7.95 4.45
N ARG A 58 0.04 -8.43 4.26
CA ARG A 58 1.11 -7.67 3.60
C ARG A 58 0.84 -7.62 2.11
N TYR A 59 1.14 -6.48 1.50
CA TYR A 59 0.96 -6.32 0.06
C TYR A 59 1.86 -7.28 -0.72
N GLU A 60 3.07 -7.53 -0.22
CA GLU A 60 4.04 -8.47 -0.79
C GLU A 60 3.48 -9.90 -0.88
N ASP A 61 2.70 -10.35 0.11
CA ASP A 61 2.10 -11.69 0.09
C ASP A 61 1.01 -11.79 -0.99
N ILE A 62 0.25 -10.71 -1.20
CA ILE A 62 -0.76 -10.63 -2.27
C ILE A 62 -0.09 -10.70 -3.64
N VAL A 63 1.08 -10.06 -3.79
CA VAL A 63 1.83 -10.02 -5.04
C VAL A 63 2.56 -11.34 -5.29
N PHE A 64 3.41 -11.78 -4.36
CA PHE A 64 4.34 -12.89 -4.58
C PHE A 64 3.81 -14.26 -4.14
N ASN A 65 2.90 -14.30 -3.17
CA ASN A 65 2.40 -15.53 -2.55
C ASN A 65 0.87 -15.65 -2.70
N LYS A 66 0.33 -15.22 -3.85
CA LYS A 66 -1.12 -15.06 -4.08
C LYS A 66 -1.95 -16.30 -3.75
N ARG A 67 -1.47 -17.50 -4.10
CA ARG A 67 -2.15 -18.75 -3.74
C ARG A 67 -2.28 -18.89 -2.23
N GLN A 68 -1.19 -18.72 -1.49
CA GLN A 68 -1.20 -18.82 -0.03
C GLN A 68 -2.10 -17.75 0.58
N TRP A 69 -2.06 -16.51 0.06
CA TRP A 69 -2.95 -15.45 0.49
C TRP A 69 -4.45 -15.80 0.32
N VAL A 70 -4.82 -16.41 -0.82
CA VAL A 70 -6.20 -16.90 -1.02
C VAL A 70 -6.54 -18.00 -0.03
N ALA A 71 -5.65 -18.98 0.19
CA ALA A 71 -5.85 -20.03 1.18
C ALA A 71 -6.03 -19.46 2.60
N ASP A 72 -5.24 -18.45 2.97
CA ASP A 72 -5.31 -17.78 4.26
C ASP A 72 -6.62 -17.00 4.46
N ILE A 73 -7.23 -16.48 3.38
CA ILE A 73 -8.56 -15.87 3.41
C ILE A 73 -9.63 -16.95 3.63
N ILE A 74 -9.59 -18.03 2.85
CA ILE A 74 -10.55 -19.14 2.97
C ILE A 74 -10.53 -19.73 4.38
N SER A 75 -9.32 -19.97 4.93
CA SER A 75 -9.14 -20.43 6.29
C SER A 75 -9.62 -19.42 7.34
N PHE A 76 -9.35 -18.13 7.15
CA PHE A 76 -9.81 -17.08 8.06
C PHE A 76 -11.34 -16.95 8.09
N LEU A 77 -11.99 -17.16 6.94
CA LEU A 77 -13.45 -17.17 6.83
C LEU A 77 -14.08 -18.51 7.26
N GLU A 78 -13.26 -19.48 7.71
CA GLU A 78 -13.70 -20.82 8.10
C GLU A 78 -14.49 -21.54 6.99
N LEU A 79 -14.09 -21.31 5.74
CA LEU A 79 -14.70 -21.92 4.57
C LEU A 79 -13.92 -23.16 4.14
N GLU A 80 -14.65 -24.15 3.63
CA GLU A 80 -14.05 -25.31 2.97
C GLU A 80 -14.08 -25.12 1.46
N LEU A 81 -12.92 -25.19 0.83
CA LEU A 81 -12.77 -25.10 -0.61
C LEU A 81 -11.69 -26.07 -1.07
N GLU A 82 -11.96 -26.80 -2.15
CA GLU A 82 -10.94 -27.65 -2.76
C GLU A 82 -9.74 -26.83 -3.23
N ASP A 83 -8.55 -27.41 -3.08
CA ASP A 83 -7.28 -26.79 -3.48
C ASP A 83 -7.27 -26.35 -4.96
N SER A 84 -7.95 -27.12 -5.83
CA SER A 84 -8.11 -26.82 -7.25
C SER A 84 -8.82 -25.48 -7.50
N LYS A 85 -9.82 -25.12 -6.67
CA LYS A 85 -10.54 -23.85 -6.77
C LYS A 85 -9.72 -22.70 -6.19
N ILE A 86 -8.98 -22.92 -5.11
CA ILE A 86 -8.03 -21.93 -4.56
C ILE A 86 -7.01 -21.53 -5.64
N GLU A 87 -6.45 -22.52 -6.33
CA GLU A 87 -5.50 -22.32 -7.41
C GLU A 87 -6.12 -21.54 -8.59
N GLN A 88 -7.35 -21.87 -8.97
CA GLN A 88 -8.07 -21.17 -10.03
C GLN A 88 -8.31 -19.69 -9.69
N ILE A 89 -8.71 -19.40 -8.45
CA ILE A 89 -8.94 -18.02 -7.97
C ILE A 89 -7.63 -17.23 -8.00
N ALA A 90 -6.55 -17.81 -7.47
CA ALA A 90 -5.25 -17.18 -7.45
C ALA A 90 -4.75 -16.82 -8.86
N LYS A 91 -4.88 -17.74 -9.82
CA LYS A 91 -4.47 -17.53 -11.22
C LYS A 91 -5.28 -16.46 -11.95
N LYS A 92 -6.59 -16.39 -11.71
CA LYS A 92 -7.49 -15.46 -12.41
C LYS A 92 -7.07 -13.99 -12.27
N HIS A 93 -6.43 -13.64 -11.15
CA HIS A 93 -6.03 -12.28 -10.83
C HIS A 93 -4.51 -12.10 -10.79
N ASP A 94 -3.76 -12.99 -11.47
CA ASP A 94 -2.30 -12.92 -11.55
C ASP A 94 -1.80 -12.05 -12.69
N ILE A 95 -2.10 -10.75 -12.60
CA ILE A 95 -1.78 -9.77 -13.64
C ILE A 95 -0.55 -8.96 -13.20
N PHE A 96 0.58 -9.20 -13.86
CA PHE A 96 1.80 -8.41 -13.73
C PHE A 96 2.04 -7.59 -15.00
N PRO A 97 2.03 -6.26 -14.94
CA PRO A 97 2.46 -5.45 -16.07
C PRO A 97 3.96 -5.67 -16.30
N THR A 98 4.34 -5.92 -17.55
CA THR A 98 5.74 -6.17 -17.93
C THR A 98 6.60 -4.91 -17.93
N LYS A 99 5.99 -3.71 -17.95
CA LYS A 99 6.65 -2.39 -17.90
C LYS A 99 5.79 -1.36 -17.18
N GLU A 100 6.42 -0.36 -16.55
CA GLU A 100 5.67 0.74 -15.92
C GLU A 100 4.91 1.54 -16.98
N ASN A 101 3.59 1.66 -16.80
CA ASN A 101 2.76 2.58 -17.56
C ASN A 101 2.15 3.64 -16.64
N PRO A 102 2.68 4.88 -16.62
CA PRO A 102 2.19 5.95 -15.74
C PRO A 102 0.72 6.33 -15.91
N ALA A 103 0.13 6.02 -17.07
CA ALA A 103 -1.26 6.31 -17.40
C ALA A 103 -2.23 5.16 -17.05
N SER A 104 -1.71 4.00 -16.62
CA SER A 104 -2.53 2.84 -16.25
C SER A 104 -2.93 2.87 -14.79
N HIS A 105 -4.09 2.26 -14.48
CA HIS A 105 -4.54 2.03 -13.10
C HIS A 105 -3.57 1.10 -12.34
N ILE A 106 -2.93 0.17 -13.05
CA ILE A 106 -1.85 -0.68 -12.53
C ILE A 106 -0.56 -0.23 -13.21
N ARG A 107 0.31 0.46 -12.45
CA ARG A 107 1.52 1.12 -12.99
C ARG A 107 2.77 0.25 -12.83
N LYS A 108 3.18 -0.03 -11.59
CA LYS A 108 4.26 -0.94 -11.20
C LYS A 108 3.73 -1.75 -10.02
N VAL A 109 3.68 -3.08 -10.15
CA VAL A 109 3.12 -3.99 -9.11
C VAL A 109 4.21 -4.40 -8.12
N THR A 110 5.48 -4.34 -8.55
CA THR A 110 6.61 -4.80 -7.76
C THR A 110 6.86 -3.90 -6.54
N PRO A 111 6.78 -4.44 -5.31
CA PRO A 111 7.16 -3.74 -4.09
C PRO A 111 8.64 -3.28 -4.11
N GLY A 112 8.96 -2.25 -3.35
CA GLY A 112 10.33 -1.74 -3.20
C GLY A 112 10.70 -0.53 -4.05
N ASP A 113 9.77 0.00 -4.85
CA ASP A 113 9.94 1.18 -5.71
C ASP A 113 10.41 2.44 -4.96
N TYR A 114 10.15 2.52 -3.66
CA TYR A 114 10.63 3.62 -2.81
C TYR A 114 12.16 3.72 -2.78
N LYS A 115 12.91 2.63 -3.00
CA LYS A 115 14.37 2.61 -2.98
C LYS A 115 15.00 3.42 -4.11
N GLU A 116 14.27 3.55 -5.23
CA GLU A 116 14.70 4.34 -6.40
C GLU A 116 14.24 5.81 -6.32
N LYS A 117 13.28 6.12 -5.43
CA LYS A 117 12.58 7.40 -5.38
C LYS A 117 12.90 8.25 -4.16
N LEU A 118 13.36 7.64 -3.07
CA LEU A 118 13.67 8.31 -1.82
C LEU A 118 15.17 8.26 -1.55
N GLN A 119 15.67 9.29 -0.89
CA GLN A 119 17.05 9.31 -0.41
C GLN A 119 17.27 8.25 0.69
N PRO A 120 18.47 7.65 0.79
CA PRO A 120 18.78 6.70 1.86
C PRO A 120 18.56 7.27 3.27
N ALA A 121 18.84 8.56 3.48
CA ALA A 121 18.61 9.25 4.75
C ALA A 121 17.11 9.33 5.11
N THR A 122 16.24 9.53 4.12
CA THR A 122 14.79 9.52 4.27
C THR A 122 14.30 8.13 4.64
N ILE A 123 14.78 7.10 3.93
CA ILE A 123 14.45 5.71 4.23
C ILE A 123 14.85 5.35 5.66
N GLY A 124 16.03 5.78 6.13
CA GLY A 124 16.46 5.58 7.51
C GLY A 124 15.51 6.20 8.54
N GLN A 125 15.06 7.44 8.30
CA GLN A 125 14.07 8.11 9.17
C GLN A 125 12.71 7.42 9.15
N LEU A 126 12.27 6.94 7.98
CA LEU A 126 11.02 6.17 7.86
C LEU A 126 11.15 4.84 8.61
N ASN A 127 12.24 4.10 8.44
CA ASN A 127 12.47 2.84 9.15
C ASN A 127 12.43 3.04 10.66
N GLU A 128 13.06 4.10 11.19
CA GLU A 128 12.98 4.40 12.62
C GLU A 128 11.55 4.78 13.04
N CYS A 129 10.84 5.59 12.26
CA CYS A 129 9.45 5.95 12.53
C CYS A 129 8.52 4.73 12.58
N PHE A 130 8.73 3.76 11.68
CA PHE A 130 7.91 2.56 11.52
C PHE A 130 8.45 1.32 12.21
N LYS A 131 9.57 1.40 12.94
CA LYS A 131 10.31 0.25 13.49
C LYS A 131 9.44 -0.82 14.12
N THR A 132 8.60 -0.47 15.09
CA THR A 132 7.71 -1.43 15.77
C THR A 132 6.73 -2.12 14.81
N ILE A 133 6.24 -1.42 13.78
CA ILE A 133 5.36 -1.98 12.76
C ILE A 133 6.15 -2.93 11.86
N LEU A 134 7.35 -2.53 11.42
CA LEU A 134 8.20 -3.35 10.57
C LEU A 134 8.57 -4.68 11.25
N ILE A 135 8.91 -4.63 12.55
CA ILE A 135 9.14 -5.83 13.37
C ILE A 135 7.88 -6.70 13.42
N LYS A 136 6.72 -6.12 13.77
CA LYS A 136 5.46 -6.87 13.94
C LYS A 136 5.10 -7.66 12.68
N TYR A 137 5.34 -7.09 11.50
CA TYR A 137 4.98 -7.69 10.21
C TYR A 137 6.16 -8.33 9.46
N GLY A 138 7.30 -8.55 10.13
CA GLY A 138 8.42 -9.31 9.59
C GLY A 138 9.12 -8.64 8.40
N TYR A 139 9.25 -7.31 8.43
CA TYR A 139 9.99 -6.53 7.42
C TYR A 139 11.44 -6.22 7.84
N GLU A 140 11.85 -6.55 9.06
CA GLU A 140 13.26 -6.44 9.46
C GLU A 140 14.04 -7.70 9.06
N ASN A 141 15.07 -7.50 8.24
CA ASN A 141 16.28 -8.31 8.17
C ASN A 141 17.45 -7.41 8.55
#